data_AF-A0A0A9X0Y0-F1
#
_entry.id   AF-A0A0A9X0Y0-F1
#
_cell.length_a   1.000
_cell.length_b   1.000
_cell.length_c   1.000
_cell.angle_alpha   90.00
_cell.angle_beta   90.00
_cell.angle_gamma   90.00
#
_symmetry.space_group_name_H-M   'P 1'
#
loop_
_entity.id
_entity.type
_entity.pdbx_description
1 polymer ?
#
loop_
_entity_poly.entity_id
_entity_poly.type
_entity_poly.pdbx_seq_one_letter_code
_entity_poly.pdbx_strand_id
1 'polypeptide(L)'
;MREILVRVQHKLRSASWVGSTVIHLGDANVPNAIYFIDKYNQIGKILYPVVICIQNLQRTAKSCASVDYYIRKTYRSVEGAVRTILTDLFCKGFDGSGGDTFMDQGSCVDGRLTSLGSWRANLPSKPYYSLFQLTRTTELDGSDWQA
;
A
#
# COMPACT_ATOMS: atom_id res chain seq x y z
N MET A 1 14.20 11.61 -22.82
CA MET A 1 14.06 10.91 -21.51
C MET A 1 15.37 10.32 -20.99
N ARG A 2 16.09 9.50 -21.76
CA ARG A 2 17.37 8.88 -21.32
C ARG A 2 18.44 9.89 -20.90
N GLU A 3 18.60 10.98 -21.64
CA GLU A 3 19.55 12.06 -21.29
C GLU A 3 19.22 12.75 -19.97
N ILE A 4 17.94 12.92 -19.65
CA ILE A 4 17.49 13.53 -18.39
C ILE A 4 17.86 12.62 -17.22
N LEU A 5 17.59 11.31 -17.35
CA LEU A 5 17.95 10.32 -16.34
C LEU A 5 19.46 10.30 -16.08
N VAL A 6 20.26 10.23 -17.14
CA VAL A 6 21.73 10.23 -17.04
C VAL A 6 22.24 11.51 -16.37
N ARG A 7 21.69 12.67 -16.74
CA ARG A 7 22.06 13.96 -16.10
C ARG A 7 21.70 13.97 -14.61
N VAL A 8 20.54 13.45 -14.21
CA VAL A 8 20.13 13.37 -12.80
C VAL A 8 21.01 12.41 -12.02
N GLN A 9 21.26 11.21 -12.54
CA GLN A 9 22.16 10.22 -11.94
C GLN A 9 23.58 10.79 -11.77
N HIS A 10 24.09 11.51 -12.77
CA HIS A 10 25.37 12.20 -12.69
C HIS A 10 25.39 13.34 -11.65
N LYS A 11 24.29 14.06 -11.45
CA LYS A 11 24.21 15.09 -10.41
C LYS A 11 24.14 14.50 -8.99
N LEU A 12 23.52 13.34 -8.84
CA LEU A 12 23.34 12.65 -7.56
C LEU A 12 24.54 11.80 -7.12
N ARG A 13 25.67 11.86 -7.85
CA ARG A 13 26.92 11.07 -7.71
C ARG A 13 27.44 10.81 -6.28
N SER A 14 27.03 11.59 -5.27
CA SER A 14 27.39 11.39 -3.87
C SER A 14 26.53 10.35 -3.13
N ALA A 15 25.38 9.97 -3.68
CA ALA A 15 24.53 8.90 -3.18
C ALA A 15 24.46 7.79 -4.23
N SER A 16 24.65 6.53 -3.81
CA SER A 16 24.36 5.37 -4.64
C SER A 16 22.93 5.48 -5.19
N TRP A 17 22.78 5.57 -6.51
CA TRP A 17 21.47 5.67 -7.15
C TRP A 17 20.62 4.43 -6.80
N VAL A 18 19.48 4.66 -6.16
CA VAL A 18 18.48 3.64 -5.87
C VAL A 18 17.20 4.04 -6.62
N GLY A 19 16.98 3.43 -7.78
CA GLY A 19 15.83 3.74 -8.64
C GLY A 19 15.96 3.10 -10.02
N SER A 20 14.92 3.26 -10.85
CA SER A 20 14.85 2.58 -12.15
C SER A 20 15.94 3.06 -13.11
N THR A 21 16.38 2.16 -14.01
CA THR A 21 17.26 2.50 -15.14
C THR A 21 16.52 3.18 -16.29
N VAL A 22 15.20 3.34 -16.17
CA VAL A 22 14.32 3.97 -17.17
C VAL A 22 13.29 4.87 -16.49
N ILE A 23 12.73 5.82 -17.25
CA ILE A 23 11.59 6.62 -16.81
C ILE A 23 10.40 6.21 -17.67
N HIS A 24 9.36 5.66 -17.05
CA HIS A 24 8.14 5.25 -17.74
C HIS A 24 7.26 6.47 -18.05
N LEU A 25 7.43 7.02 -19.25
CA LEU A 25 6.59 8.10 -19.77
C LEU A 25 6.54 7.99 -21.30
N GLY A 26 5.35 7.69 -21.84
CA GLY A 26 5.15 7.41 -23.26
C GLY A 26 5.57 6.00 -23.68
N ASP A 27 5.53 5.02 -22.77
CA ASP A 27 5.81 3.61 -23.05
C ASP A 27 4.57 2.73 -22.85
N ALA A 28 4.73 1.40 -22.97
CA ALA A 28 3.61 0.46 -22.80
C ALA A 28 2.99 0.52 -21.39
N ASN A 29 3.77 0.87 -20.36
CA ASN A 29 3.34 0.88 -18.97
C ASN A 29 2.71 2.22 -18.56
N VAL A 30 3.13 3.33 -19.17
CA VAL A 30 2.57 4.68 -18.98
C VAL A 30 2.47 5.40 -20.33
N PRO A 31 1.45 5.07 -21.17
CA PRO A 31 1.40 5.52 -22.57
C PRO A 31 1.10 7.02 -22.72
N ASN A 32 0.47 7.63 -21.71
CA ASN A 32 0.11 9.04 -21.73
C ASN A 32 0.00 9.62 -20.31
N ALA A 33 -0.11 10.95 -20.23
CA ALA A 33 -0.19 11.69 -18.97
C ALA A 33 -1.46 11.37 -18.15
N ILE A 34 -2.57 11.02 -18.80
CA ILE A 34 -3.81 10.66 -18.10
C ILE A 34 -3.61 9.35 -17.33
N TYR A 35 -2.95 8.37 -17.95
CA TYR A 35 -2.64 7.10 -17.29
C TYR A 35 -1.70 7.29 -16.09
N PHE A 36 -0.74 8.21 -16.22
CA PHE A 36 0.11 8.61 -15.08
C PHE A 36 -0.75 9.15 -13.93
N ILE A 37 -1.63 10.12 -14.19
CA ILE A 37 -2.51 10.71 -13.17
C ILE A 37 -3.39 9.65 -12.52
N ASP A 38 -3.98 8.75 -13.32
CA ASP A 38 -4.86 7.70 -12.82
C ASP A 38 -4.13 6.76 -11.83
N LYS A 39 -2.91 6.30 -12.17
CA LYS A 39 -2.11 5.46 -11.25
C LYS A 39 -1.92 6.11 -9.89
N TYR A 40 -1.58 7.40 -9.84
CA TYR A 40 -1.38 8.09 -8.57
C TYR A 40 -2.69 8.32 -7.80
N ASN A 41 -3.81 8.51 -8.50
CA ASN A 41 -5.12 8.60 -7.86
C ASN A 41 -5.55 7.28 -7.21
N GLN A 42 -5.10 6.13 -7.71
CA GLN A 42 -5.40 4.81 -7.12
C GLN A 42 -4.74 4.62 -5.74
N ILE A 43 -3.60 5.28 -5.46
CA ILE A 43 -2.89 5.16 -4.18
C ILE A 43 -3.81 5.52 -3.01
N GLY A 44 -4.53 6.63 -3.12
CA GLY A 44 -5.44 7.09 -2.07
C GLY A 44 -6.54 6.06 -1.79
N LYS A 45 -7.15 5.50 -2.84
CA LYS A 45 -8.21 4.49 -2.73
C LYS A 45 -7.73 3.21 -2.05
N ILE A 46 -6.52 2.74 -2.40
CA ILE A 46 -5.97 1.50 -1.83
C ILE A 46 -5.58 1.69 -0.36
N LEU A 47 -5.02 2.84 0.00
CA LEU A 47 -4.57 3.11 1.38
C LEU A 47 -5.68 3.55 2.32
N TYR A 48 -6.78 4.11 1.80
CA TYR A 48 -7.88 4.63 2.60
C TYR A 48 -8.39 3.64 3.66
N PRO A 49 -8.67 2.37 3.34
CA PRO A 49 -8.99 1.36 4.34
C PRO A 49 -8.03 1.19 5.51
N VAL A 50 -6.73 1.25 5.23
CA VAL A 50 -5.68 1.08 6.24
C VAL A 50 -5.70 2.27 7.18
N VAL A 51 -5.85 3.48 6.62
CA VAL A 51 -5.95 4.71 7.40
C VAL A 51 -7.17 4.68 8.31
N ILE A 52 -8.35 4.35 7.78
CA ILE A 52 -9.59 4.26 8.56
C ILE A 52 -9.47 3.20 9.66
N CYS A 53 -8.92 2.03 9.34
CA CYS A 53 -8.70 0.97 10.33
C CYS A 53 -7.84 1.47 11.50
N ILE A 54 -6.68 2.05 11.22
CA ILE A 54 -5.73 2.51 12.24
C ILE A 54 -6.32 3.66 13.07
N GLN A 55 -6.99 4.63 12.43
CA GLN A 55 -7.58 5.78 13.11
C GLN A 55 -8.71 5.37 14.06
N ASN A 56 -9.54 4.41 13.66
CA ASN A 56 -10.69 3.99 14.45
C ASN A 56 -10.37 2.93 15.50
N LEU A 57 -9.26 2.19 15.37
CA LEU A 57 -8.95 1.05 16.24
C LEU A 57 -8.98 1.40 17.73
N GLN A 58 -8.42 2.55 18.10
CA GLN A 58 -8.42 3.04 19.48
C GLN A 58 -9.83 3.35 19.98
N ARG A 59 -10.69 3.92 19.12
CA ARG A 59 -12.10 4.22 19.45
C ARG A 59 -12.91 2.94 19.58
N THR A 60 -12.75 2.00 18.64
CA THR A 60 -13.43 0.71 18.65
C THR A 60 -13.07 -0.10 19.90
N ALA A 61 -11.79 -0.16 20.27
CA ALA A 61 -11.36 -0.82 21.51
C ALA A 61 -12.03 -0.21 22.75
N LYS A 62 -12.06 1.13 22.86
CA LYS A 62 -12.73 1.82 23.98
C LYS A 62 -14.24 1.63 24.01
N SER A 63 -14.87 1.44 22.85
CA SER A 63 -16.33 1.30 22.74
C SER A 63 -16.85 -0.06 23.20
N CYS A 64 -16.02 -1.10 23.17
CA CYS A 64 -16.45 -2.47 23.43
C CYS A 64 -15.37 -3.27 24.18
N ALA A 65 -15.65 -3.64 25.42
CA ALA A 65 -14.70 -4.35 26.29
C ALA A 65 -14.25 -5.70 25.73
N SER A 66 -15.12 -6.42 25.00
CA SER A 66 -14.76 -7.69 24.36
C SER A 66 -13.78 -7.49 23.19
N VAL A 67 -13.89 -6.38 22.46
CA VAL A 67 -12.94 -6.02 21.40
C VAL A 67 -11.59 -5.59 21.99
N ASP A 68 -11.57 -4.77 23.04
CA ASP A 68 -10.31 -4.43 23.75
C ASP A 68 -9.62 -5.69 24.29
N TYR A 69 -10.38 -6.62 24.89
CA TYR A 69 -9.85 -7.89 25.36
C TYR A 69 -9.26 -8.73 24.20
N TYR A 70 -9.97 -8.85 23.07
CA TYR A 70 -9.47 -9.55 21.89
C TYR A 70 -8.15 -8.94 21.37
N ILE A 71 -8.08 -7.61 21.27
CA ILE A 71 -6.90 -6.90 20.81
C ILE A 71 -5.71 -7.11 21.74
N ARG A 72 -5.91 -6.98 23.06
CA ARG A 72 -4.84 -7.21 24.05
C ARG A 72 -4.38 -8.66 24.07
N LYS A 73 -5.30 -9.61 23.95
CA LYS A 73 -4.97 -11.05 23.91
C LYS A 73 -4.15 -11.42 22.67
N THR A 74 -4.49 -10.87 21.51
CA THR A 74 -3.90 -11.27 20.22
C THR A 74 -2.66 -10.44 19.87
N TYR A 75 -2.70 -9.12 20.12
CA TYR A 75 -1.70 -8.15 19.65
C TYR A 75 -1.00 -7.42 20.80
N ARG A 76 -1.26 -7.78 22.07
CA ARG A 76 -0.75 -7.15 23.30
C ARG A 76 -1.29 -5.75 23.56
N SER A 77 -1.44 -4.92 22.53
CA SER A 77 -2.00 -3.57 22.62
C SER A 77 -2.59 -3.11 21.28
N VAL A 78 -3.35 -2.01 21.31
CA VAL A 78 -3.80 -1.33 20.08
C VAL A 78 -2.61 -0.93 19.21
N GLU A 79 -1.53 -0.41 19.83
CA GLU A 79 -0.31 -0.09 19.11
C GLU A 79 0.35 -1.33 18.47
N GLY A 80 0.34 -2.47 19.17
CA GLY A 80 0.82 -3.74 18.63
C GLY A 80 0.03 -4.20 17.40
N ALA A 81 -1.28 -4.01 17.41
CA ALA A 81 -2.14 -4.29 16.26
C ALA A 81 -1.82 -3.36 15.08
N VAL A 82 -1.68 -2.06 15.31
CA VAL A 82 -1.27 -1.09 14.29
C VAL A 82 0.10 -1.45 13.71
N ARG A 83 1.09 -1.75 14.55
CA ARG A 83 2.43 -2.18 14.11
C ARG A 83 2.36 -3.45 13.27
N THR A 84 1.51 -4.41 13.63
CA THR A 84 1.34 -5.65 12.86
C THR A 84 0.83 -5.36 11.45
N ILE A 85 -0.22 -4.55 11.32
CA ILE A 85 -0.80 -4.16 10.03
C ILE A 85 0.23 -3.40 9.18
N LEU A 86 0.87 -2.37 9.75
CA LEU A 86 1.83 -1.53 9.03
C LEU A 86 3.08 -2.32 8.65
N THR A 87 3.56 -3.23 9.49
CA THR A 87 4.72 -4.07 9.17
C THR A 87 4.42 -4.95 7.96
N ASP A 88 3.28 -5.65 7.92
CA ASP A 88 2.94 -6.47 6.76
C ASP A 88 2.74 -5.62 5.50
N LEU A 89 2.07 -4.47 5.62
CA LEU A 89 1.89 -3.52 4.51
C LEU A 89 3.23 -3.02 3.95
N PHE A 90 4.15 -2.55 4.78
CA PHE A 90 5.42 -2.00 4.31
C PHE A 90 6.42 -3.09 3.88
N CYS A 91 6.32 -4.30 4.42
CA CYS A 91 7.17 -5.41 3.99
C CYS A 91 6.70 -6.07 2.69
N LYS A 92 5.39 -6.11 2.41
CA LYS A 92 4.84 -6.88 1.28
C LYS A 92 3.98 -6.06 0.32
N GLY A 93 3.27 -5.05 0.81
CA GLY A 93 2.40 -4.22 -0.04
C GLY A 93 3.17 -3.35 -1.04
N PHE A 94 4.44 -3.05 -0.76
CA PHE A 94 5.28 -2.27 -1.66
C PHE A 94 6.52 -3.04 -2.08
N ASP A 95 6.51 -4.37 -2.09
CA ASP A 95 7.72 -5.14 -2.44
C ASP A 95 8.04 -5.12 -3.95
N GLY A 96 7.07 -4.72 -4.79
CA GLY A 96 7.23 -4.70 -6.24
C GLY A 96 6.99 -6.05 -6.91
N SER A 97 6.56 -7.07 -6.15
CA SER A 97 6.11 -8.34 -6.71
C SER A 97 4.83 -8.12 -7.53
N GLY A 98 4.89 -8.41 -8.83
CA GLY A 98 3.76 -8.23 -9.75
C GLY A 98 4.09 -7.58 -11.10
N GLY A 99 5.30 -7.03 -11.28
CA GLY A 99 5.78 -6.70 -12.63
C GLY A 99 6.16 -7.95 -13.42
N ASP A 100 5.99 -7.94 -14.75
CA ASP A 100 6.33 -9.09 -15.60
C ASP A 100 7.83 -9.34 -15.71
N THR A 101 8.65 -8.30 -15.50
CA THR A 101 10.11 -8.38 -15.52
C THR A 101 10.75 -7.69 -14.31
N PHE A 102 12.01 -8.02 -14.00
CA PHE A 102 12.78 -7.33 -12.93
C PHE A 102 12.87 -5.81 -13.14
N MET A 103 12.75 -5.32 -14.38
CA MET A 103 12.73 -3.88 -14.69
C MET A 103 11.38 -3.23 -14.38
N ASP A 104 10.29 -3.99 -14.47
CA ASP A 104 8.94 -3.56 -14.12
C ASP A 104 8.63 -3.80 -12.63
N GLN A 105 9.33 -4.74 -12.00
CA GLN A 105 9.21 -5.06 -10.57
C GLN A 105 9.94 -4.02 -9.71
N GLY A 106 9.18 -3.29 -8.90
CA GLY A 106 9.68 -2.57 -7.72
C GLY A 106 10.36 -1.22 -7.91
N SER A 107 10.72 -0.79 -9.11
CA SER A 107 11.40 0.51 -9.29
C SER A 107 10.46 1.64 -9.75
N CYS A 108 9.34 1.29 -10.37
CA CYS A 108 8.31 2.22 -10.83
C CYS A 108 7.07 2.19 -9.93
N VAL A 109 6.29 3.28 -9.95
CA VAL A 109 5.01 3.36 -9.23
C VAL A 109 4.07 2.24 -9.65
N ASP A 110 4.16 1.78 -10.90
CA ASP A 110 3.37 0.69 -11.43
C ASP A 110 3.61 -0.63 -10.71
N GLY A 111 4.85 -1.13 -10.70
CA GLY A 111 5.18 -2.37 -10.00
C GLY A 111 4.85 -2.33 -8.50
N ARG A 112 5.02 -1.17 -7.85
CA ARG A 112 4.64 -0.96 -6.44
C ARG A 112 3.12 -0.96 -6.25
N LEU A 113 2.36 -0.41 -7.19
CA LEU A 113 0.89 -0.45 -7.18
C LEU A 113 0.36 -1.85 -7.45
N THR A 114 1.03 -2.63 -8.30
CA THR A 114 0.67 -4.03 -8.53
C THR A 114 0.85 -4.85 -7.26
N SER A 115 2.00 -4.76 -6.59
CA SER A 115 2.20 -5.45 -5.30
C SER A 115 1.18 -5.01 -4.25
N LEU A 116 0.83 -3.72 -4.24
CA LEU A 116 -0.14 -3.17 -3.29
C LEU A 116 -1.55 -3.68 -3.59
N GLY A 117 -1.91 -3.78 -4.87
CA GLY A 117 -3.14 -4.40 -5.33
C GLY A 117 -3.22 -5.87 -4.95
N SER A 118 -2.16 -6.65 -5.17
CA SER A 118 -2.07 -8.05 -4.74
C SER A 118 -2.14 -8.21 -3.22
N TRP A 119 -1.51 -7.32 -2.46
CA TRP A 119 -1.61 -7.30 -1.00
C TRP A 119 -3.04 -7.04 -0.55
N ARG A 120 -3.73 -6.07 -1.17
CA ARG A 120 -5.14 -5.76 -0.91
C ARG A 120 -6.05 -6.94 -1.22
N ALA A 121 -5.86 -7.59 -2.37
CA ALA A 121 -6.65 -8.77 -2.75
C ALA A 121 -6.49 -9.93 -1.75
N ASN A 122 -5.30 -10.08 -1.16
CA ASN A 122 -5.02 -11.09 -0.15
C ASN A 122 -5.41 -10.68 1.27
N LEU A 123 -5.86 -9.44 1.50
CA LEU A 123 -6.20 -8.91 2.82
C LEU A 123 -7.20 -9.79 3.61
N PRO A 124 -8.25 -10.39 2.99
CA PRO A 124 -9.18 -11.25 3.72
C PRO A 124 -8.57 -12.51 4.33
N SER A 125 -7.43 -12.98 3.81
CA SER A 125 -6.72 -14.15 4.35
C SER A 125 -5.77 -13.81 5.51
N LYS A 126 -5.56 -12.52 5.79
CA LYS A 126 -4.61 -12.06 6.82
C LYS A 126 -5.19 -12.25 8.22
N PRO A 127 -4.37 -12.61 9.23
CA PRO A 127 -4.85 -12.87 10.59
C PRO A 127 -5.46 -11.64 11.28
N TYR A 128 -5.13 -10.44 10.80
CA TYR A 128 -5.64 -9.17 11.31
C TYR A 128 -6.82 -8.60 10.52
N TYR A 129 -7.38 -9.35 9.55
CA TYR A 129 -8.51 -8.89 8.75
C TYR A 129 -9.76 -8.57 9.59
N SER A 130 -9.96 -9.30 10.70
CA SER A 130 -11.02 -9.03 11.67
C SER A 130 -10.97 -7.59 12.21
N LEU A 131 -9.78 -7.00 12.35
CA LEU A 131 -9.65 -5.62 12.79
C LEU A 131 -10.26 -4.65 11.78
N PHE A 132 -10.00 -4.87 10.48
CA PHE A 132 -10.60 -4.05 9.41
C PHE A 132 -12.13 -4.13 9.44
N GLN A 133 -12.70 -5.30 9.72
CA GLN A 133 -14.15 -5.48 9.86
C GLN A 133 -14.70 -4.74 11.07
N LEU A 134 -13.99 -4.75 12.21
CA LEU A 134 -14.42 -4.10 13.46
C LEU A 134 -14.29 -2.58 13.43
N THR A 135 -13.34 -2.04 12.67
CA THR A 135 -13.08 -0.60 12.56
C THR A 135 -13.83 0.10 11.43
N ARG A 136 -14.59 -0.68 10.66
CA ARG A 136 -15.32 -0.22 9.49
C ARG A 136 -16.40 0.78 9.92
N THR A 137 -16.36 1.99 9.36
CA THR A 137 -17.47 2.95 9.51
C THR A 137 -18.59 2.57 8.56
N THR A 138 -19.82 2.94 8.89
CA THR A 138 -21.03 2.73 8.07
C THR A 138 -20.94 3.35 6.66
N GLU A 139 -19.97 4.24 6.43
CA GLU A 139 -19.69 4.91 5.15
C GLU A 139 -18.91 4.04 4.17
N LEU A 140 -18.24 2.98 4.63
CA LEU A 140 -17.54 2.00 3.80
C LEU A 140 -18.51 0.86 3.48
N ASP A 141 -19.49 1.07 2.61
CA ASP A 141 -20.40 0.01 2.19
C ASP A 141 -19.64 -1.12 1.45
N GLY A 142 -20.28 -2.29 1.29
CA GLY A 142 -19.69 -3.48 0.67
C GLY A 142 -19.13 -3.29 -0.74
N SER A 143 -19.54 -2.24 -1.44
CA SER A 143 -19.24 -2.04 -2.85
C SER A 143 -17.81 -1.54 -3.10
N ASP A 144 -17.22 -0.78 -2.17
CA ASP A 144 -15.85 -0.27 -2.30
C ASP A 144 -14.76 -1.37 -2.24
N TRP A 145 -15.13 -2.57 -1.79
CA TRP A 145 -14.23 -3.71 -1.58
C TRP A 145 -14.40 -4.84 -2.59
N GLN A 146 -15.39 -4.77 -3.45
CA GLN A 146 -15.54 -5.71 -4.55
C GLN A 146 -14.80 -5.14 -5.76
N ALA A 147 -13.58 -5.64 -5.95
CA ALA A 147 -12.91 -5.61 -7.24
C ALA A 147 -13.42 -6.79 -8.09
#